data_AF-A0A317I5T7-F1
#
_entry.id   AF-A0A317I5T7-F1
#
_cell.length_a   1.000
_cell.length_b   1.000
_cell.length_c   1.000
_cell.angle_alpha   90.00
_cell.angle_beta   90.00
_cell.angle_gamma   90.00
#
_symmetry.space_group_name_H-M   'P 1'
#
loop_
_entity.id
_entity.type
_entity.pdbx_description
1 polymer ?
#
loop_
_entity_poly.entity_id
_entity_poly.type
_entity_poly.pdbx_seq_one_letter_code
_entity_poly.pdbx_strand_id
1 'polypeptide(L)'
;MSRQVFRERECIHRDEGAGGEFYNGVFYIQALQRLRVDHAVEVAARVSSFFWSDAPHIVVWLCEACAGDLRLRDTPRALTQSVRRQA
;
A
#
# COMPACT_ATOMS: atom_id res chain seq x y z
N MET A 1 21.33 14.25 -3.07
CA MET A 1 20.02 13.58 -3.19
C MET A 1 19.48 13.40 -1.78
N SER A 2 18.46 14.16 -1.40
CA SER A 2 17.80 14.04 -0.09
C SER A 2 17.07 12.70 -0.02
N ARG A 3 17.33 11.92 1.04
CA ARG A 3 16.62 10.67 1.33
C ARG A 3 15.16 11.02 1.60
N GLN A 4 14.27 10.82 0.63
CA GLN A 4 12.83 10.97 0.85
C GLN A 4 12.40 9.95 1.89
N VAL A 5 12.03 10.43 3.08
CA VAL A 5 11.43 9.62 4.13
C VAL A 5 9.93 9.54 3.81
N PHE A 6 9.49 8.41 3.28
CA PHE A 6 8.06 8.16 3.06
C PHE A 6 7.40 7.87 4.41
N ARG A 7 6.21 8.42 4.65
CA ARG A 7 5.41 8.04 5.83
C ARG A 7 4.74 6.69 5.56
N GLU A 8 4.74 5.79 6.53
CA GLU A 8 4.10 4.49 6.39
C GLU A 8 2.62 4.55 6.76
N ARG A 9 1.80 3.83 6.00
CA ARG A 9 0.44 3.44 6.34
C ARG A 9 0.36 1.94 6.20
N GLU A 10 -0.50 1.29 6.97
CA GLU A 10 -0.55 -0.16 7.00
C GLU A 10 -1.97 -0.66 7.09
N CYS A 11 -2.22 -1.85 6.55
CA CYS A 11 -3.45 -2.54 6.87
C CYS A 11 -3.41 -3.11 8.29
N ILE A 12 -4.57 -3.20 8.92
CA ILE A 12 -4.77 -3.69 10.29
C ILE A 12 -4.16 -5.08 10.55
N HIS A 13 -4.02 -5.91 9.52
CA HIS A 13 -3.47 -7.27 9.65
C HIS A 13 -1.95 -7.30 9.91
N ARG A 14 -1.25 -6.15 9.87
CA ARG A 14 0.19 -6.11 10.22
C ARG A 14 0.42 -6.52 11.67
N ASP A 15 -0.46 -6.06 12.56
CA ASP A 15 -0.40 -6.35 14.00
C ASP A 15 -0.69 -7.83 14.30
N GLU A 16 -1.35 -8.54 13.38
CA GLU A 16 -1.64 -9.98 13.46
C GLU A 16 -0.46 -10.85 12.98
N GLY A 17 0.65 -10.23 12.56
CA GLY A 17 1.84 -10.93 12.08
C GLY A 17 1.74 -11.46 10.64
N ALA A 18 0.81 -10.93 9.83
CA ALA A 18 0.67 -11.33 8.44
C ALA A 18 1.88 -10.93 7.57
N GLY A 19 2.20 -11.74 6.56
CA GLY A 19 3.15 -11.38 5.51
C GLY A 19 2.58 -10.31 4.57
N GLY A 20 3.43 -9.43 4.04
CA GLY A 20 3.01 -8.33 3.17
C GLY A 20 4.15 -7.50 2.57
N GLU A 21 3.79 -6.56 1.71
CA GLU A 21 4.72 -5.71 0.95
C GLU A 21 4.30 -4.24 0.97
N PHE A 22 5.26 -3.35 0.69
CA PHE A 22 5.03 -1.91 0.56
C PHE A 22 4.71 -1.50 -0.87
N TYR A 23 3.66 -0.70 -1.02
CA TYR A 23 3.21 -0.10 -2.27
C TYR A 23 3.30 1.43 -2.18
N ASN A 24 3.58 2.09 -3.29
CA ASN A 24 3.51 3.56 -3.34
C ASN A 24 2.05 4.02 -3.13
N GLY A 25 1.83 5.08 -2.34
CA GLY A 25 0.49 5.60 -2.07
C GLY A 25 -0.32 5.96 -3.31
N VAL A 26 0.32 6.48 -4.37
CA VAL A 26 -0.35 6.79 -5.65
C VAL A 26 -0.84 5.52 -6.33
N PHE A 27 -0.03 4.46 -6.35
CA PHE A 27 -0.46 3.18 -6.94
C PHE A 27 -1.57 2.52 -6.14
N TYR A 28 -1.53 2.63 -4.81
CA TYR A 28 -2.61 2.18 -3.95
C TYR A 28 -3.94 2.88 -4.28
N ILE A 29 -3.94 4.22 -4.39
CA ILE A 29 -5.15 4.98 -4.78
C ILE A 29 -5.64 4.57 -6.18
N GLN A 30 -4.72 4.46 -7.15
CA GLN A 30 -5.10 4.04 -8.51
C GLN A 30 -5.71 2.64 -8.54
N ALA A 31 -5.25 1.72 -7.68
CA ALA A 31 -5.83 0.40 -7.55
C ALA A 31 -7.23 0.44 -6.92
N LEU A 32 -7.43 1.23 -5.85
CA LEU A 32 -8.74 1.46 -5.26
C LEU A 32 -9.74 2.02 -6.28
N GLN A 33 -9.32 2.99 -7.10
CA GLN A 33 -10.16 3.62 -8.12
C GLN A 33 -10.62 2.67 -9.24
N ARG A 34 -10.01 1.49 -9.37
CA ARG A 34 -10.42 0.46 -10.35
C ARG A 34 -11.46 -0.51 -9.79
N LEU A 35 -11.71 -0.49 -8.47
CA LEU A 35 -12.71 -1.33 -7.84
C LEU A 35 -14.10 -0.69 -7.94
N ARG A 36 -15.14 -1.51 -7.69
CA ARG A 36 -16.46 -0.98 -7.39
C ARG A 36 -16.42 -0.21 -6.07
N VAL A 37 -17.23 0.84 -5.94
CA VAL A 37 -17.18 1.80 -4.82
C VAL A 37 -17.33 1.11 -3.46
N ASP A 38 -18.29 0.19 -3.35
CA ASP A 38 -18.53 -0.64 -2.15
C ASP A 38 -17.27 -1.39 -1.73
N HIS A 39 -16.66 -2.12 -2.66
CA HIS A 39 -15.44 -2.88 -2.39
C HIS A 39 -14.24 -1.97 -2.10
N ALA A 40 -14.13 -0.82 -2.80
CA ALA A 40 -13.04 0.13 -2.55
C ALA A 40 -13.11 0.69 -1.13
N VAL A 41 -14.31 1.02 -0.63
CA VAL A 41 -14.51 1.50 0.74
C VAL A 41 -14.16 0.42 1.77
N GLU A 42 -14.59 -0.83 1.55
CA GLU A 42 -14.27 -1.95 2.43
C GLU A 42 -12.76 -2.18 2.56
N VAL A 43 -12.03 -2.15 1.43
CA VAL A 43 -10.58 -2.32 1.44
C VAL A 43 -9.89 -1.11 2.08
N ALA A 44 -10.34 0.11 1.78
CA ALA A 44 -9.76 1.33 2.35
C ALA A 44 -9.94 1.41 3.87
N ALA A 45 -11.06 0.91 4.40
CA ALA A 45 -11.32 0.88 5.85
C ALA A 45 -10.32 0.01 6.63
N ARG A 46 -9.64 -0.93 5.97
CA ARG A 46 -8.62 -1.79 6.59
C ARG A 46 -7.26 -1.11 6.68
N VAL A 47 -7.03 0.02 6.02
CA VAL A 47 -5.75 0.74 5.98
C VAL A 47 -5.81 1.99 6.85
N SER A 48 -4.74 2.29 7.60
CA SER A 48 -4.67 3.51 8.41
C SER A 48 -5.00 4.75 7.57
N SER A 49 -5.88 5.62 8.09
CA SER A 49 -6.36 6.79 7.36
C SER A 49 -5.25 7.76 6.94
N PHE A 50 -5.41 8.38 5.79
CA PHE A 50 -4.51 9.43 5.28
C PHE A 50 -5.25 10.33 4.28
N PHE A 51 -4.71 11.53 4.03
CA PHE A 51 -5.24 12.42 3.00
C PHE A 51 -4.76 11.99 1.62
N TRP A 52 -5.64 11.95 0.61
CA TRP A 52 -5.24 11.53 -0.74
C TRP A 52 -4.14 12.42 -1.35
N SER A 53 -4.07 13.69 -0.95
CA SER A 53 -2.96 14.60 -1.31
C SER A 53 -1.60 14.15 -0.79
N ASP A 54 -1.56 13.33 0.27
CA ASP A 54 -0.32 12.75 0.82
C ASP A 54 0.19 11.55 0.02
N ALA A 55 -0.58 11.01 -0.93
CA ALA A 55 -0.26 9.78 -1.65
C ALA A 55 1.16 9.73 -2.27
N PRO A 56 1.70 10.83 -2.86
CA PRO A 56 3.07 10.86 -3.37
C PRO A 56 4.16 10.73 -2.28
N HIS A 57 3.80 10.95 -1.01
CA HIS A 57 4.71 11.03 0.14
C HIS A 57 4.53 9.89 1.15
N ILE A 58 3.71 8.89 0.82
CA ILE A 58 3.50 7.72 1.67
C ILE A 58 3.82 6.43 0.93
N VAL A 59 4.08 5.40 1.73
CA VAL A 59 4.00 4.01 1.31
C VAL A 59 2.92 3.31 2.13
N VAL A 60 2.21 2.38 1.50
CA VAL A 60 1.16 1.59 2.12
C VAL A 60 1.63 0.15 2.20
N TRP A 61 1.84 -0.35 3.41
CA TRP A 61 2.03 -1.76 3.67
C TRP A 61 0.70 -2.48 3.57
N LEU A 62 0.64 -3.52 2.74
CA LEU A 62 -0.53 -4.37 2.62
C LEU A 62 -0.13 -5.81 2.88
N CYS A 63 -0.91 -6.48 3.72
CA CYS A 63 -0.84 -7.93 3.79
C CYS A 63 -1.18 -8.52 2.42
N GLU A 64 -0.73 -9.74 2.25
CA GLU A 64 -0.93 -10.54 1.07
C GLU A 64 -2.39 -10.56 0.59
N ALA A 65 -3.37 -10.74 1.48
CA ALA A 65 -4.79 -10.77 1.11
C ALA A 65 -5.29 -9.40 0.60
N CYS A 66 -4.96 -8.32 1.31
CA CYS A 66 -5.36 -6.96 0.93
C CYS A 66 -4.75 -6.52 -0.41
N ALA A 67 -3.51 -6.93 -0.70
CA ALA A 67 -2.88 -6.71 -2.00
C ALA A 67 -3.57 -7.51 -3.13
N GLY A 68 -4.11 -8.69 -2.81
CA GLY A 68 -4.90 -9.52 -3.71
C GLY A 68 -6.23 -8.87 -4.08
N ASP A 69 -6.96 -8.34 -3.09
CA ASP A 69 -8.23 -7.61 -3.31
C ASP A 69 -8.04 -6.43 -4.27
N LEU A 70 -6.88 -5.76 -4.20
CA LEU A 70 -6.50 -4.65 -5.07
C LEU A 70 -5.87 -5.06 -6.40
N ARG A 71 -5.70 -6.37 -6.67
CA ARG A 71 -5.00 -6.91 -7.84
C ARG A 71 -3.59 -6.33 -8.03
N LEU A 72 -2.95 -5.97 -6.91
CA LEU A 72 -1.61 -5.40 -6.91
C LEU A 72 -0.52 -6.47 -7.05
N ARG A 73 -0.84 -7.73 -6.69
CA ARG A 73 0.03 -8.89 -6.91
C ARG A 73 0.38 -9.11 -8.39
N ASP A 74 -0.55 -8.78 -9.27
CA ASP A 74 -0.42 -9.02 -10.71
C ASP A 74 0.28 -7.87 -11.45
N THR A 75 0.56 -6.76 -10.75
CA THR A 75 1.12 -5.54 -11.36
C THR A 75 2.59 -5.35 -10.97
N PRO A 76 3.54 -5.23 -11.92
CA PRO A 76 4.98 -5.20 -11.65
C PRO A 76 5.48 -3.83 -11.13
N ARG A 77 4.87 -3.29 -10.06
CA ARG A 77 5.23 -1.98 -9.48
C ARG A 77 5.24 -1.96 -7.95
N ALA A 78 5.50 -3.09 -7.31
CA ALA A 78 5.98 -3.07 -5.94
C ALA A 78 7.34 -2.35 -5.92
N LEU A 79 7.57 -1.47 -4.94
CA LEU A 79 8.90 -0.91 -4.68
C LEU A 79 9.81 -1.99 -4.07
N THR A 80 9.94 -3.16 -4.72
CA THR A 80 10.71 -4.30 -4.20
C THR A 80 12.20 -4.24 -4.52
N GLN A 81 12.77 -3.07 -4.80
CA GLN A 81 14.21 -2.99 -5.16
C GLN A 81 15.10 -2.00 -4.41
N SER A 82 14.62 -1.32 -3.36
CA SER A 82 15.48 -0.32 -2.67
C SER A 82 15.66 -0.50 -1.17
N VAL A 83 14.86 -1.34 -0.49
CA VAL A 83 15.03 -1.55 0.97
C VAL A 83 15.86 -2.80 1.30
N ARG A 84 16.03 -3.75 0.35
CA ARG A 84 16.81 -5.00 0.57
C ARG A 84 18.29 -4.95 0.17
N ARG A 85 18.84 -3.80 -0.24
CA ARG A 85 20.28 -3.67 -0.61
C ARG A 85 21.19 -3.16 0.51
N GLN A 86 20.71 -3.05 1.74
CA GLN A 86 21.54 -2.73 2.91
C GLN A 86 21.11 -3.57 4.12
N ALA A 87 21.42 -4.86 4.06
CA ALA A 87 21.56 -5.72 5.22
C ALA A 87 22.81 -6.58 4.99
#